data_AF-A0A4U6WAM2-F1
#
_entry.id   AF-A0A4U6WAM2-F1
#
_cell.length_a   1.000
_cell.length_b   1.000
_cell.length_c   1.000
_cell.angle_alpha   90.00
_cell.angle_beta   90.00
_cell.angle_gamma   90.00
#
_symmetry.space_group_name_H-M   'P 1'
#
loop_
_entity.id
_entity.type
_entity.pdbx_description
1 polymer ?
#
loop_
_entity_poly.entity_id
_entity_poly.type
_entity_poly.pdbx_seq_one_letter_code
_entity_poly.pdbx_strand_id
1 'polypeptide(L)'
;MLGRDSPGVAAAVSRVLTAHPGPFRCVHLTCSTMDAHRAEIARWLELLAAKGVKELVFVNRPWPLDLRLPASLFSCTSLTCLHIGVWRLPDTAALPLAAGFPNLRELGLHIVLMEDRDLAFLLDRSPVLETLVIFFAYQTEVRLRLVSRTLRCIQVCFSHFVDIAVVDAPCLERLLLWVTWGRGSEGSERSRVKIGHAPKLRVVRYLQLEMQGLEIGDTIIKVPFKLNCIHRVLGFG
;
A
#
# COMPACT_ATOMS: atom_id res chain seq x y z
N MET A 1 -12.61 1.25 -26.08
CA MET A 1 -11.65 2.10 -26.83
C MET A 1 -11.42 3.37 -26.02
N LEU A 2 -10.19 3.60 -25.53
CA LEU A 2 -9.61 4.90 -25.16
C LEU A 2 -8.18 4.63 -24.65
N GLY A 3 -7.19 5.32 -25.21
CA GLY A 3 -5.84 5.41 -24.62
C GLY A 3 -4.67 4.77 -25.37
N ARG A 4 -4.54 4.95 -26.70
CA ARG A 4 -3.17 4.98 -27.27
C ARG A 4 -2.53 6.27 -26.76
N ASP A 5 -1.68 6.16 -25.76
CA ASP A 5 -0.81 7.28 -25.39
C ASP A 5 0.05 7.62 -26.62
N SER A 6 -0.13 8.84 -27.13
CA SER A 6 0.65 9.30 -28.28
C SER A 6 2.12 9.49 -27.86
N PRO A 7 3.10 9.18 -28.73
CA PRO A 7 4.54 9.32 -28.42
C PRO A 7 4.94 10.70 -27.86
N GLY A 8 4.13 11.74 -28.12
CA GLY A 8 4.34 13.09 -27.61
C GLY A 8 4.15 13.26 -26.10
N VAL A 9 3.37 12.39 -25.44
CA VAL A 9 3.07 12.53 -24.00
C VAL A 9 4.31 12.23 -23.17
N ALA A 10 5.00 11.12 -23.42
CA ALA A 10 6.22 10.76 -22.69
C ALA A 10 7.34 11.81 -22.89
N ALA A 11 7.48 12.34 -24.10
CA ALA A 11 8.41 13.42 -24.39
C ALA A 11 8.03 14.71 -23.64
N ALA A 12 6.73 15.06 -23.58
CA ALA A 12 6.25 16.22 -22.83
C ALA A 12 6.51 16.08 -21.32
N VAL A 13 6.20 14.91 -20.73
CA VAL A 13 6.50 14.61 -19.31
C VAL A 13 7.98 14.77 -19.04
N SER A 14 8.84 14.19 -19.89
CA SER A 14 10.30 14.32 -19.77
C SER A 14 10.74 15.78 -19.76
N ARG A 15 10.24 16.61 -20.69
CA ARG A 15 10.58 18.04 -20.73
C ARG A 15 10.12 18.79 -19.48
N VAL A 16 8.90 18.54 -19.01
CA VAL A 16 8.35 19.18 -17.80
C VAL A 16 9.20 18.82 -16.58
N LEU A 17 9.49 17.55 -16.38
CA LEU A 17 10.29 17.09 -15.25
C LEU A 17 11.72 17.63 -15.31
N THR A 18 12.32 17.75 -16.49
CA THR A 18 13.66 18.35 -16.64
C THR A 18 13.67 19.85 -16.40
N ALA A 19 12.72 20.60 -16.95
CA ALA A 19 12.70 22.07 -16.87
C ALA A 19 12.27 22.62 -15.51
N HIS A 20 11.45 21.88 -14.76
CA HIS A 20 10.93 22.35 -13.47
C HIS A 20 12.05 22.50 -12.43
N PRO A 21 12.21 23.63 -11.72
CA PRO A 21 13.34 23.85 -10.81
C PRO A 21 13.32 22.96 -9.55
N GLY A 22 12.13 22.49 -9.16
CA GLY A 22 11.92 21.75 -7.90
C GLY A 22 11.79 22.69 -6.69
N PRO A 23 11.31 22.19 -5.53
CA PRO A 23 10.83 20.83 -5.32
C PRO A 23 9.44 20.57 -5.89
N PHE A 24 9.11 19.31 -6.14
CA PHE A 24 7.75 18.93 -6.50
C PHE A 24 6.91 18.67 -5.26
N ARG A 25 5.83 19.43 -5.08
CA ARG A 25 4.88 19.16 -3.99
C ARG A 25 4.12 17.87 -4.25
N CYS A 26 3.52 17.71 -5.43
CA CYS A 26 2.66 16.58 -5.74
C CYS A 26 2.80 16.21 -7.21
N VAL A 27 2.93 14.91 -7.49
CA VAL A 27 3.06 14.38 -8.85
C VAL A 27 2.20 13.13 -9.00
N HIS A 28 1.34 13.13 -10.02
CA HIS A 28 0.49 11.99 -10.34
C HIS A 28 0.91 11.43 -11.70
N LEU A 29 1.49 10.23 -11.67
CA LEU A 29 1.88 9.48 -12.86
C LEU A 29 0.93 8.29 -13.02
N THR A 30 -0.05 8.46 -13.91
CA THR A 30 -1.03 7.41 -14.24
C THR A 30 -1.06 7.21 -15.75
N CYS A 31 -0.67 6.04 -16.27
CA CYS A 31 -0.51 5.84 -17.73
C CYS A 31 -0.87 4.44 -18.20
N SER A 32 -1.42 4.44 -19.43
CA SER A 32 -1.68 3.39 -20.43
C SER A 32 -0.70 2.23 -20.54
N THR A 33 0.53 2.66 -20.77
CA THR A 33 1.53 1.92 -21.55
C THR A 33 2.89 2.06 -20.89
N MET A 34 2.91 1.96 -19.55
CA MET A 34 4.14 2.11 -18.76
C MET A 34 5.22 1.08 -19.18
N ASP A 35 4.82 -0.10 -19.65
CA ASP A 35 5.75 -1.12 -20.14
C ASP A 35 6.59 -0.67 -21.34
N ALA A 36 6.01 0.14 -22.24
CA ALA A 36 6.72 0.69 -23.40
C ALA A 36 7.70 1.82 -23.05
N HIS A 37 7.59 2.39 -21.84
CA HIS A 37 8.34 3.58 -21.41
C HIS A 37 9.17 3.33 -20.14
N ARG A 38 9.60 2.08 -19.90
CA ARG A 38 10.33 1.69 -18.68
C ARG A 38 11.57 2.57 -18.41
N ALA A 39 12.34 2.89 -19.45
CA ALA A 39 13.54 3.70 -19.33
C ALA A 39 13.20 5.16 -19.01
N GLU A 40 12.18 5.73 -19.65
CA GLU A 40 11.71 7.08 -19.37
C GLU A 40 11.16 7.19 -17.95
N ILE A 41 10.36 6.22 -17.51
CA ILE A 41 9.81 6.17 -16.15
C ILE A 41 10.92 6.10 -15.11
N ALA A 42 11.92 5.23 -15.31
CA ALA A 42 13.05 5.13 -14.39
C ALA A 42 13.74 6.50 -14.24
N ARG A 43 13.98 7.18 -15.37
CA ARG A 43 14.56 8.52 -15.40
C ARG A 43 13.64 9.59 -14.80
N TRP A 44 12.32 9.49 -14.98
CA TRP A 44 11.36 10.38 -14.34
C TRP A 44 11.43 10.26 -12.82
N LEU A 45 11.48 9.04 -12.30
CA LEU A 45 11.61 8.79 -10.86
C LEU A 45 12.95 9.30 -10.31
N GLU A 46 14.05 9.15 -11.06
CA GLU A 46 15.35 9.74 -10.70
C GLU A 46 15.30 11.27 -10.63
N LEU A 47 14.65 11.92 -11.62
CA LEU A 47 14.46 13.37 -11.62
C LEU A 47 13.58 13.83 -10.45
N LEU A 48 12.52 13.09 -10.13
CA LEU A 48 11.65 13.37 -9.00
C LEU A 48 12.39 13.23 -7.66
N ALA A 49 13.23 12.20 -7.54
CA ALA A 49 14.10 12.00 -6.39
C ALA A 49 15.09 13.16 -6.23
N ALA A 50 15.82 13.51 -7.29
CA ALA A 50 16.79 14.59 -7.30
C ALA A 50 16.17 15.96 -6.99
N LYS A 51 14.90 16.15 -7.40
CA LYS A 51 14.13 17.38 -7.17
C LYS A 51 13.22 17.29 -5.95
N GLY A 52 13.43 16.33 -5.06
CA GLY A 52 12.79 16.30 -3.74
C GLY A 52 11.25 16.25 -3.77
N VAL A 53 10.67 15.33 -4.54
CA VAL A 53 9.22 15.11 -4.56
C VAL A 53 8.66 14.79 -3.15
N LYS A 54 7.53 15.40 -2.77
CA LYS A 54 6.87 15.17 -1.47
C LYS A 54 5.71 14.18 -1.55
N GLU A 55 4.85 14.30 -2.56
CA GLU A 55 3.70 13.43 -2.74
C GLU A 55 3.75 12.79 -4.13
N LEU A 56 3.59 11.48 -4.20
CA LEU A 56 3.61 10.74 -5.46
C LEU A 56 2.48 9.72 -5.52
N VAL A 57 1.66 9.84 -6.56
CA VAL A 57 0.72 8.80 -6.99
C VAL A 57 1.26 8.17 -8.25
N PHE A 58 1.55 6.87 -8.21
CA PHE A 58 2.20 6.16 -9.31
C PHE A 58 1.43 4.87 -9.63
N VAL A 59 0.55 4.97 -10.64
CA VAL A 59 -0.42 3.92 -10.96
C VAL A 59 -0.27 3.49 -12.42
N ASN A 60 0.00 2.21 -12.63
CA ASN A 60 -0.01 1.61 -13.96
C ASN A 60 -1.45 1.29 -14.38
N ARG A 61 -1.87 1.55 -15.63
CA ARG A 61 -3.19 1.16 -16.15
C ARG A 61 -3.14 0.96 -17.66
N PRO A 62 -3.94 0.06 -18.27
CA PRO A 62 -4.37 -1.22 -17.73
C PRO A 62 -3.38 -2.34 -18.10
N TRP A 63 -3.06 -3.22 -17.14
CA TRP A 63 -2.51 -4.59 -17.26
C TRP A 63 -1.18 -4.83 -18.05
N PRO A 64 -0.30 -5.78 -17.65
CA PRO A 64 -0.41 -6.77 -16.57
C PRO A 64 0.13 -6.37 -15.20
N LEU A 65 -0.36 -7.09 -14.18
CA LEU A 65 0.06 -7.01 -12.78
C LEU A 65 1.46 -7.61 -12.51
N ASP A 66 2.13 -8.13 -13.54
CA ASP A 66 3.48 -8.68 -13.45
C ASP A 66 4.57 -7.61 -13.64
N LEU A 67 4.19 -6.41 -14.10
CA LEU A 67 5.12 -5.34 -14.36
C LEU A 67 5.80 -4.91 -13.07
N ARG A 68 7.12 -5.09 -13.03
CA ARG A 68 7.92 -4.77 -11.84
C ARG A 68 7.99 -3.26 -11.65
N LEU A 69 7.73 -2.83 -10.44
CA LEU A 69 7.91 -1.47 -9.99
C LEU A 69 9.39 -1.07 -10.12
N PRO A 70 9.71 0.05 -10.78
CA PRO A 70 11.09 0.50 -10.92
C PRO A 70 11.78 0.76 -9.57
N ALA A 71 12.98 0.20 -9.40
CA ALA A 71 13.76 0.38 -8.17
C ALA A 71 14.15 1.84 -7.90
N SER A 72 14.19 2.70 -8.94
CA SER A 72 14.48 4.13 -8.80
C SER A 72 13.44 4.87 -7.94
N LEU A 73 12.22 4.33 -7.78
CA LEU A 73 11.22 4.87 -6.85
C LEU A 73 11.77 4.98 -5.42
N PHE A 74 12.53 3.97 -4.98
CA PHE A 74 13.08 3.90 -3.62
C PHE A 74 14.20 4.91 -3.35
N SER A 75 14.59 5.70 -4.36
CA SER A 75 15.50 6.84 -4.20
C SER A 75 14.77 8.14 -3.86
N CYS A 76 13.43 8.16 -3.91
CA CYS A 76 12.61 9.32 -3.57
C CYS A 76 12.50 9.53 -2.04
N THR A 77 13.62 9.80 -1.39
CA THR A 77 13.72 9.89 0.08
C THR A 77 12.97 11.07 0.70
N SER A 78 12.62 12.08 -0.12
CA SER A 78 11.84 13.26 0.29
C SER A 78 10.34 13.01 0.43
N LEU A 79 9.84 11.84 0.01
CA LEU A 79 8.42 11.53 0.01
C LEU A 79 7.85 11.50 1.43
N THR A 80 6.69 12.13 1.58
CA THR A 80 5.84 12.09 2.78
C THR A 80 4.54 11.32 2.53
N CYS A 81 4.08 11.25 1.27
CA CYS A 81 2.92 10.47 0.87
C CYS A 81 3.20 9.73 -0.45
N LEU A 82 2.95 8.42 -0.47
CA LEU A 82 3.19 7.56 -1.63
C LEU A 82 1.99 6.64 -1.85
N HIS A 83 1.37 6.70 -3.03
CA HIS A 83 0.36 5.75 -3.46
C HIS A 83 0.85 5.04 -4.72
N ILE A 84 1.06 3.73 -4.63
CA ILE A 84 1.41 2.90 -5.79
C ILE A 84 0.25 2.01 -6.15
N GLY A 85 0.02 1.81 -7.45
CA GLY A 85 -1.03 0.92 -7.90
C GLY A 85 -0.76 0.14 -9.18
N VAL A 86 -1.23 -1.12 -9.20
CA VAL A 86 -1.12 -2.04 -10.34
C VAL A 86 0.34 -2.35 -10.71
N TRP A 87 1.14 -2.69 -9.69
CA TRP A 87 2.54 -3.05 -9.86
C TRP A 87 2.88 -4.35 -9.12
N ARG A 88 3.91 -5.05 -9.58
CA ARG A 88 4.64 -6.05 -8.79
C ARG A 88 5.80 -5.37 -8.06
N LEU A 89 5.92 -5.54 -6.75
CA LEU A 89 7.11 -5.05 -6.04
C LEU A 89 8.38 -5.70 -6.58
N PRO A 90 9.50 -4.97 -6.65
CA PRO A 90 10.77 -5.57 -7.06
C PRO A 90 11.26 -6.52 -5.97
N ASP A 91 12.26 -7.34 -6.28
CA ASP A 91 12.92 -8.13 -5.25
C ASP A 91 13.59 -7.19 -4.23
N THR A 92 12.99 -7.11 -3.04
CA THR A 92 13.43 -6.22 -1.97
C THR A 92 14.81 -6.59 -1.44
N ALA A 93 15.27 -7.83 -1.61
CA ALA A 93 16.61 -8.27 -1.23
C ALA A 93 17.71 -7.70 -2.15
N ALA A 94 17.36 -7.35 -3.40
CA ALA A 94 18.31 -6.80 -4.38
C ALA A 94 18.40 -5.27 -4.32
N LEU A 95 17.61 -4.60 -3.47
CA LEU A 95 17.61 -3.14 -3.37
C LEU A 95 18.83 -2.63 -2.58
N PRO A 96 19.40 -1.47 -2.96
CA PRO A 96 20.50 -0.85 -2.24
C PRO A 96 20.19 -0.61 -0.76
N LEU A 97 21.22 -0.56 0.10
CA LEU A 97 21.01 -0.29 1.53
C LEU A 97 20.37 1.08 1.78
N ALA A 98 20.59 2.06 0.91
CA ALA A 98 19.98 3.39 1.00
C ALA A 98 18.54 3.44 0.46
N ALA A 99 18.04 2.37 -0.16
CA ALA A 99 16.69 2.32 -0.71
C ALA A 99 15.65 2.35 0.42
N GLY A 100 14.74 3.32 0.35
CA GLY A 100 13.72 3.49 1.36
C GLY A 100 13.05 4.86 1.34
N PHE A 101 12.18 5.07 2.31
CA PHE A 101 11.38 6.28 2.41
C PHE A 101 11.45 6.85 3.84
N PRO A 102 12.59 7.45 4.21
CA PRO A 102 12.86 7.88 5.60
C PRO A 102 11.88 8.93 6.13
N ASN A 103 11.19 9.67 5.25
CA ASN A 103 10.25 10.73 5.60
C ASN A 103 8.78 10.34 5.36
N LEU A 104 8.51 9.10 4.95
CA LEU A 104 7.17 8.69 4.51
C LEU A 104 6.23 8.54 5.69
N ARG A 105 5.11 9.26 5.63
CA ARG A 105 4.05 9.24 6.65
C ARG A 105 2.82 8.47 6.19
N GLU A 106 2.54 8.46 4.89
CA GLU A 106 1.41 7.75 4.31
C GLU A 106 1.85 6.86 3.14
N LEU A 107 1.44 5.59 3.19
CA LEU A 107 1.68 4.59 2.15
C LEU A 107 0.36 3.95 1.73
N GLY A 108 0.01 4.09 0.46
CA GLY A 108 -1.11 3.43 -0.20
C GLY A 108 -0.65 2.36 -1.20
N LEU A 109 -1.09 1.12 -1.00
CA LEU A 109 -0.83 -0.02 -1.88
C LEU A 109 -2.14 -0.44 -2.54
N HIS A 110 -2.28 -0.21 -3.85
CA HIS A 110 -3.53 -0.44 -4.59
C HIS A 110 -3.35 -1.50 -5.68
N ILE A 111 -3.88 -2.71 -5.50
CA ILE A 111 -3.68 -3.80 -6.47
C ILE A 111 -2.18 -4.06 -6.69
N VAL A 112 -1.44 -4.25 -5.60
CA VAL A 112 0.02 -4.50 -5.63
C VAL A 112 0.29 -5.97 -5.40
N LEU A 113 1.15 -6.55 -6.24
CA LEU A 113 1.64 -7.91 -6.13
C LEU A 113 2.92 -7.92 -5.28
N MET A 114 2.87 -8.55 -4.11
CA MET A 114 3.96 -8.58 -3.12
C MET A 114 3.95 -9.85 -2.26
N GLU A 115 5.10 -10.19 -1.68
CA GLU A 115 5.27 -11.26 -0.69
C GLU A 115 5.31 -10.70 0.75
N ASP A 116 5.19 -11.56 1.77
CA ASP A 116 5.23 -11.17 3.19
C ASP A 116 6.47 -10.32 3.53
N ARG A 117 7.63 -10.70 2.99
CA ARG A 117 8.91 -10.01 3.23
C ARG A 117 8.93 -8.59 2.67
N ASP A 118 8.21 -8.33 1.60
CA ASP A 118 8.26 -7.04 0.91
C ASP A 118 7.54 -5.96 1.70
N LEU A 119 6.41 -6.31 2.34
CA LEU A 119 5.74 -5.37 3.24
C LEU A 119 6.57 -5.10 4.48
N ALA A 120 7.18 -6.13 5.09
CA ALA A 120 8.08 -5.95 6.23
C ALA A 120 9.23 -5.00 5.86
N PHE A 121 9.84 -5.20 4.69
CA PHE A 121 10.85 -4.29 4.15
C PHE A 121 10.32 -2.86 4.01
N LEU A 122 9.14 -2.64 3.44
CA LEU A 122 8.56 -1.30 3.29
C LEU A 122 8.34 -0.59 4.64
N LEU A 123 7.90 -1.34 5.66
CA LEU A 123 7.72 -0.81 7.02
C LEU A 123 9.07 -0.47 7.66
N ASP A 124 10.06 -1.35 7.56
CA ASP A 124 11.41 -1.14 8.11
C ASP A 124 12.12 0.05 7.44
N ARG A 125 11.87 0.25 6.15
CA ARG A 125 12.43 1.37 5.35
C ARG A 125 11.62 2.67 5.46
N SER A 126 10.55 2.69 6.25
CA SER A 126 9.69 3.84 6.46
C SER A 126 9.50 4.11 7.97
N PRO A 127 10.55 4.52 8.69
CA PRO A 127 10.57 4.57 10.15
C PRO A 127 9.62 5.60 10.78
N VAL A 128 9.02 6.50 9.98
CA VAL A 128 8.07 7.52 10.42
C VAL A 128 6.66 7.33 9.86
N LEU A 129 6.37 6.15 9.31
CA LEU A 129 5.09 5.85 8.69
C LEU A 129 3.96 5.88 9.72
N GLU A 130 2.94 6.70 9.48
CA GLU A 130 1.78 6.89 10.36
C GLU A 130 0.52 6.18 9.81
N THR A 131 0.36 6.13 8.49
CA THR A 131 -0.82 5.59 7.81
C THR A 131 -0.43 4.57 6.76
N LEU A 132 -1.03 3.38 6.84
CA LEU A 132 -0.94 2.34 5.82
C LEU A 132 -2.33 2.04 5.26
N VAL A 133 -2.47 2.13 3.94
CA VAL A 133 -3.67 1.74 3.21
C VAL A 133 -3.32 0.60 2.25
N ILE A 134 -4.02 -0.52 2.37
CA ILE A 134 -3.93 -1.66 1.46
C ILE A 134 -5.29 -1.86 0.83
N PHE A 135 -5.35 -1.78 -0.49
CA PHE A 135 -6.58 -1.94 -1.27
C PHE A 135 -6.36 -3.03 -2.32
N PHE A 136 -7.24 -4.02 -2.33
CA PHE A 136 -7.29 -5.04 -3.38
C PHE A 136 -6.00 -5.84 -3.58
N ALA A 137 -5.48 -6.46 -2.52
CA ALA A 137 -4.41 -7.46 -2.66
C ALA A 137 -4.98 -8.78 -3.21
N TYR A 138 -4.58 -9.16 -4.43
CA TYR A 138 -5.12 -10.32 -5.18
C TYR A 138 -4.40 -11.65 -4.88
N GLN A 139 -3.40 -11.67 -3.98
CA GLN A 139 -2.59 -12.87 -3.76
C GLN A 139 -3.03 -13.66 -2.52
N THR A 140 -3.13 -14.96 -2.71
CA THR A 140 -3.89 -15.92 -1.92
C THR A 140 -3.21 -16.43 -0.64
N GLU A 141 -2.00 -15.97 -0.31
CA GLU A 141 -1.21 -16.55 0.79
C GLU A 141 -0.45 -15.54 1.66
N VAL A 142 -0.62 -14.23 1.43
CA VAL A 142 0.09 -13.21 2.21
C VAL A 142 -0.44 -13.19 3.64
N ARG A 143 0.46 -13.22 4.63
CA ARG A 143 0.16 -12.97 6.05
C ARG A 143 0.59 -11.57 6.39
N LEU A 144 -0.36 -10.74 6.79
CA LEU A 144 -0.10 -9.35 7.13
C LEU A 144 0.49 -9.26 8.53
N ARG A 145 1.82 -9.33 8.65
CA ARG A 145 2.53 -9.16 9.93
C ARG A 145 2.95 -7.71 10.11
N LEU A 146 2.38 -7.04 11.09
CA LEU A 146 2.56 -5.62 11.34
C LEU A 146 3.43 -5.42 12.58
N VAL A 147 4.64 -4.92 12.36
CA VAL A 147 5.58 -4.46 13.38
C VAL A 147 5.93 -3.02 13.04
N SER A 148 5.47 -2.06 13.83
CA SER A 148 5.79 -0.65 13.62
C SER A 148 5.52 0.17 14.86
N ARG A 149 6.49 0.98 15.27
CA ARG A 149 6.36 1.86 16.44
C ARG A 149 5.73 3.20 16.14
N THR A 150 5.45 3.50 14.86
CA THR A 150 4.93 4.80 14.42
C THR A 150 3.56 4.72 13.77
N LEU A 151 3.16 3.55 13.25
CA LEU A 151 1.85 3.38 12.62
C LEU A 151 0.73 3.72 13.61
N ARG A 152 -0.17 4.60 13.18
CA ARG A 152 -1.35 5.06 13.91
C ARG A 152 -2.64 4.58 13.27
N CYS A 153 -2.65 4.44 11.95
CA CYS A 153 -3.83 4.03 11.19
C CYS A 153 -3.49 2.96 10.16
N ILE A 154 -4.26 1.88 10.15
CA ILE A 154 -4.18 0.83 9.15
C ILE A 154 -5.55 0.63 8.54
N GLN A 155 -5.61 0.66 7.20
CA GLN A 155 -6.81 0.41 6.43
C GLN A 155 -6.54 -0.72 5.47
N VAL A 156 -7.32 -1.78 5.56
CA VAL A 156 -7.27 -2.91 4.63
C VAL A 156 -8.64 -3.08 4.01
N CYS A 157 -8.72 -2.95 2.69
CA CYS A 157 -9.97 -2.93 1.95
C CYS A 157 -9.93 -3.95 0.80
N PHE A 158 -11.02 -4.71 0.62
CA PHE A 158 -11.21 -5.61 -0.53
C PHE A 158 -10.03 -6.55 -0.79
N SER A 159 -9.40 -7.07 0.26
CA SER A 159 -8.14 -7.81 0.14
C SER A 159 -8.28 -9.24 0.63
N HIS A 160 -7.59 -10.17 -0.05
CA HIS A 160 -7.51 -11.57 0.36
C HIS A 160 -6.28 -11.77 1.26
N PHE A 161 -6.49 -11.97 2.56
CA PHE A 161 -5.43 -12.29 3.51
C PHE A 161 -5.80 -13.57 4.27
N VAL A 162 -4.82 -14.47 4.42
CA VAL A 162 -4.99 -15.69 5.23
C VAL A 162 -5.00 -15.31 6.71
N ASP A 163 -4.06 -14.47 7.16
CA ASP A 163 -4.00 -13.95 8.52
C ASP A 163 -3.53 -12.50 8.54
N ILE A 164 -4.05 -11.74 9.51
CA ILE A 164 -3.56 -10.41 9.86
C ILE A 164 -3.07 -10.47 11.31
N ALA A 165 -1.80 -10.21 11.55
CA ALA A 165 -1.20 -10.21 12.88
C ALA A 165 -0.55 -8.85 13.18
N VAL A 166 -1.13 -8.10 14.12
CA VAL A 166 -0.51 -6.92 14.72
C VAL A 166 0.40 -7.43 15.84
N VAL A 167 1.69 -7.57 15.56
CA VAL A 167 2.64 -8.20 16.49
C VAL A 167 3.09 -7.20 17.56
N ASP A 168 3.65 -6.07 17.13
CA ASP A 168 4.09 -4.97 18.00
C ASP A 168 3.83 -3.64 17.30
N ALA A 169 2.76 -2.96 17.71
CA ALA A 169 2.34 -1.66 17.17
C ALA A 169 1.87 -0.71 18.27
N PRO A 170 2.77 -0.20 19.12
CA PRO A 170 2.41 0.56 20.33
C PRO A 170 1.71 1.89 20.08
N CYS A 171 1.88 2.46 18.88
CA CYS A 171 1.25 3.71 18.48
C CYS A 171 -0.04 3.54 17.68
N LEU A 172 -0.45 2.29 17.40
CA LEU A 172 -1.62 2.03 16.57
C LEU A 172 -2.89 2.50 17.27
N GLU A 173 -3.63 3.41 16.65
CA GLU A 173 -4.89 3.96 17.17
C GLU A 173 -6.11 3.36 16.47
N ARG A 174 -5.98 3.06 15.17
CA ARG A 174 -7.08 2.67 14.28
C ARG A 174 -6.70 1.49 13.39
N LEU A 175 -7.49 0.44 13.44
CA LEU A 175 -7.45 -0.71 12.52
C LEU A 175 -8.81 -0.83 11.83
N LEU A 176 -8.84 -0.55 10.53
CA LEU A 176 -10.07 -0.54 9.73
C LEU A 176 -9.98 -1.64 8.67
N LEU A 177 -10.81 -2.67 8.80
CA LEU A 177 -10.88 -3.80 7.88
C LEU A 177 -12.23 -3.77 7.15
N TRP A 178 -12.19 -3.65 5.84
CA TRP A 178 -13.36 -3.52 4.96
C TRP A 178 -13.34 -4.66 3.95
N VAL A 179 -14.34 -5.55 3.97
CA VAL A 179 -14.53 -6.58 2.94
C VAL A 179 -13.25 -7.39 2.69
N THR A 180 -12.79 -8.13 3.69
CA THR A 180 -11.62 -9.02 3.55
C THR A 180 -12.10 -10.46 3.44
N TRP A 181 -11.75 -11.13 2.34
CA TRP A 181 -12.20 -12.49 2.08
C TRP A 181 -11.20 -13.51 2.65
N GLY A 182 -11.71 -14.44 3.47
CA GLY A 182 -11.01 -15.67 3.79
C GLY A 182 -11.21 -16.72 2.71
N ARG A 183 -10.28 -17.68 2.63
CA ARG A 183 -10.43 -18.84 1.75
C ARG A 183 -11.64 -19.65 2.22
N GLY A 184 -12.74 -19.55 1.49
CA GLY A 184 -13.96 -20.31 1.73
C GLY A 184 -13.93 -21.63 0.96
N SER A 185 -13.55 -22.70 1.66
CA SER A 185 -13.97 -24.07 1.36
C SER A 185 -14.26 -24.74 2.69
N GLU A 186 -15.29 -25.58 2.79
CA GLU A 186 -15.61 -26.34 4.00
C GLU A 186 -14.33 -26.98 4.56
N GLY A 187 -13.91 -26.55 5.75
CA GLY A 187 -12.67 -27.00 6.41
C GLY A 187 -11.44 -26.07 6.33
N SER A 188 -11.49 -24.98 5.56
CA SER A 188 -10.42 -23.97 5.51
C SER A 188 -10.51 -23.01 6.70
N GLU A 189 -9.37 -22.74 7.34
CA GLU A 189 -9.28 -21.80 8.46
C GLU A 189 -9.80 -20.41 8.03
N ARG A 190 -10.79 -19.89 8.78
CA ARG A 190 -11.29 -18.51 8.62
C ARG A 190 -10.11 -17.55 8.74
N SER A 191 -10.12 -16.45 7.98
CA SER A 191 -9.12 -15.40 8.15
C SER A 191 -9.09 -14.96 9.61
N ARG A 192 -7.91 -15.00 10.25
CA ARG A 192 -7.76 -14.60 11.65
C ARG A 192 -7.10 -13.24 11.73
N VAL A 193 -7.60 -12.43 12.66
CA VAL A 193 -7.00 -11.14 13.00
C VAL A 193 -6.48 -11.26 14.42
N LYS A 194 -5.16 -11.29 14.57
CA LYS A 194 -4.47 -11.38 15.85
C LYS A 194 -3.94 -10.01 16.25
N ILE A 195 -4.29 -9.56 17.45
CA ILE A 195 -3.78 -8.32 18.03
C ILE A 195 -2.91 -8.70 19.23
N GLY A 196 -1.60 -8.54 19.04
CA GLY A 196 -0.58 -8.63 20.09
C GLY A 196 -0.44 -7.30 20.82
N HIS A 197 0.75 -6.71 20.80
CA HIS A 197 1.04 -5.51 21.58
C HIS A 197 0.60 -4.22 20.85
N ALA A 198 -0.60 -3.73 21.13
CA ALA A 198 -1.15 -2.48 20.59
C ALA A 198 -1.92 -1.65 21.65
N PRO A 199 -1.27 -1.15 22.72
CA PRO A 199 -1.92 -0.47 23.85
C PRO A 199 -2.74 0.79 23.50
N LYS A 200 -2.44 1.49 22.40
CA LYS A 200 -3.17 2.69 21.99
C LYS A 200 -4.36 2.40 21.06
N LEU A 201 -4.63 1.12 20.75
CA LEU A 201 -5.66 0.76 19.79
C LEU A 201 -7.04 1.07 20.37
N ARG A 202 -7.73 2.03 19.75
CA ARG A 202 -9.04 2.53 20.20
C ARG A 202 -10.16 2.17 19.24
N VAL A 203 -9.85 2.08 17.95
CA VAL A 203 -10.83 1.82 16.91
C VAL A 203 -10.45 0.55 16.19
N VAL A 204 -11.33 -0.43 16.28
CA VAL A 204 -11.26 -1.61 15.42
C VAL A 204 -12.62 -1.74 14.74
N ARG A 205 -12.64 -1.59 13.41
CA ARG A 205 -13.86 -1.70 12.61
C ARG A 205 -13.72 -2.80 11.59
N TYR A 206 -14.72 -3.67 11.52
CA TYR A 206 -14.82 -4.78 10.59
C TYR A 206 -16.12 -4.64 9.81
N LEU A 207 -16.03 -4.39 8.51
CA LEU A 207 -17.17 -4.39 7.60
C LEU A 207 -17.15 -5.67 6.77
N GLN A 208 -17.17 -6.83 7.45
CA GLN A 208 -17.70 -8.12 7.01
C GLN A 208 -17.59 -9.12 8.18
N LEU A 209 -18.62 -9.18 9.02
CA LEU A 209 -18.61 -9.91 10.30
C LEU A 209 -18.80 -11.43 10.17
N GLU A 210 -19.06 -11.94 8.96
CA GLU A 210 -19.50 -13.33 8.75
C GLU A 210 -18.35 -14.34 8.58
N MET A 211 -17.12 -13.88 8.30
CA MET A 211 -16.04 -14.72 7.75
C MET A 211 -14.72 -14.72 8.54
N GLN A 212 -14.59 -13.91 9.60
CA GLN A 212 -13.30 -13.67 10.27
C GLN A 212 -13.34 -13.94 11.77
N GLY A 213 -12.28 -14.53 12.31
CA GLY A 213 -12.07 -14.67 13.75
C GLY A 213 -11.17 -13.57 14.29
N LEU A 214 -11.53 -12.95 15.42
CA LEU A 214 -10.68 -11.99 16.12
C LEU A 214 -10.03 -12.65 17.34
N GLU A 215 -8.72 -12.51 17.47
CA GLU A 215 -7.92 -13.00 18.58
C GLU A 215 -7.15 -11.80 19.17
N ILE A 216 -7.35 -11.50 20.45
CA ILE A 216 -6.64 -10.44 21.16
C ILE A 216 -5.88 -11.12 22.31
N GLY A 217 -4.55 -11.13 22.24
CA GLY A 217 -3.73 -11.96 23.13
C GLY A 217 -4.13 -13.45 23.02
N ASP A 218 -4.38 -14.10 24.15
CA ASP A 218 -4.85 -15.50 24.22
C ASP A 218 -6.39 -15.64 24.12
N THR A 219 -7.12 -14.52 23.97
CA THR A 219 -8.57 -14.52 23.97
C THR A 219 -9.11 -14.48 22.53
N ILE A 220 -9.75 -15.57 22.12
CA ILE A 220 -10.50 -15.64 20.86
C ILE A 220 -11.88 -15.02 21.09
N ILE A 221 -12.09 -13.82 20.56
CA ILE A 221 -13.40 -13.15 20.57
C ILE A 221 -14.17 -13.62 19.33
N LYS A 222 -15.08 -14.56 19.54
CA LYS A 222 -16.14 -14.88 18.58
C LYS A 222 -17.23 -13.83 18.74
N VAL A 223 -17.21 -12.76 17.95
CA VAL A 223 -18.23 -11.69 18.06
C VAL A 223 -19.58 -12.22 17.56
N PRO A 224 -20.62 -12.32 18.41
CA PRO A 224 -21.98 -12.61 17.96
C PRO A 224 -22.61 -11.33 17.39
N PHE A 225 -23.39 -11.53 16.33
CA PHE A 225 -24.09 -10.51 15.54
C PHE A 225 -24.78 -9.41 16.39
N LYS A 226 -24.56 -8.12 16.06
CA LYS A 226 -25.55 -7.04 16.23
C LYS A 226 -25.32 -5.96 15.16
N LEU A 227 -26.17 -5.98 14.14
CA LEU A 227 -26.35 -4.90 13.18
C LEU A 227 -26.78 -3.64 13.93
N ASN A 228 -25.99 -2.57 13.86
CA ASN A 228 -26.53 -1.22 13.93
C ASN A 228 -25.63 -0.21 13.20
N CYS A 229 -26.25 0.36 12.17
CA CYS A 229 -26.13 1.73 11.64
C CYS A 229 -25.07 2.08 10.59
N ILE A 230 -25.63 2.29 9.40
CA ILE A 230 -25.19 2.92 8.15
C ILE A 230 -25.00 4.44 8.33
N HIS A 231 -23.95 5.06 7.77
CA HIS A 231 -24.03 6.20 6.80
C HIS A 231 -22.66 6.85 6.46
N ARG A 232 -22.48 7.14 5.16
CA ARG A 232 -21.51 8.05 4.48
C ARG A 232 -20.01 7.85 4.70
N VAL A 233 -19.30 7.33 3.68
CA VAL A 233 -18.10 7.96 3.07
C VAL A 233 -17.92 7.43 1.64
N LEU A 234 -18.53 8.07 0.65
CA LEU A 234 -18.01 8.18 -0.72
C LEU A 234 -18.42 9.56 -1.23
N GLY A 235 -17.59 10.55 -0.95
CA GLY A 235 -17.68 11.88 -1.51
C GLY A 235 -16.52 12.07 -2.49
N PHE A 236 -16.79 11.81 -3.77
CA PHE A 236 -16.01 12.37 -4.87
C PHE A 236 -16.97 13.34 -5.58
N GLY A 237 -16.63 14.63 -5.53
CA GLY A 237 -17.14 15.65 -6.44
C GLY A 237 -16.07 15.99 -7.46
#